data_AF-A0A0G1UFE2-F1
#
_entry.id   AF-A0A0G1UFE2-F1
#
_cell.length_a   1.000
_cell.length_b   1.000
_cell.length_c   1.000
_cell.angle_alpha   90.00
_cell.angle_beta   90.00
_cell.angle_gamma   90.00
#
_symmetry.space_group_name_H-M   'P 1'
#
loop_
_entity.id
_entity.type
_entity.pdbx_description
1 polymer ?
#
loop_
_entity_poly.entity_id
_entity_poly.type
_entity_poly.pdbx_seq_one_letter_code
_entity_poly.pdbx_strand_id
1 'polypeptide(L)'
;MVDLPLNATPVDFAFAIHSDVGNRISGAKVNGKMAPFNTVLHNGDIVEIETRKSARPTKKWLDYARTTLARRHIRNALGQGEKTK
;
A
#
# COMPACT_ATOMS: atom_id res chain seq x y z
N MET A 1 -4.92 1.06 -16.29
CA MET A 1 -4.97 2.14 -15.29
C MET A 1 -5.63 1.59 -14.03
N VAL A 2 -5.23 2.06 -12.85
CA VAL A 2 -5.81 1.63 -11.57
C VAL A 2 -6.59 2.79 -11.01
N ASP A 3 -7.88 2.59 -10.76
CA ASP A 3 -8.73 3.61 -10.15
C ASP A 3 -8.56 3.60 -8.63
N LEU A 4 -8.22 4.76 -8.09
CA LEU A 4 -8.01 4.96 -6.66
C LEU A 4 -8.85 6.15 -6.18
N PRO A 5 -9.32 6.14 -4.92
CA PRO A 5 -10.00 7.29 -4.36
C PRO A 5 -9.04 8.48 -4.19
N LEU A 6 -9.62 9.66 -4.03
CA LEU A 6 -8.85 10.86 -3.68
C LEU A 6 -8.01 10.61 -2.42
N ASN A 7 -6.80 11.16 -2.40
CA ASN A 7 -5.82 11.03 -1.32
C ASN A 7 -5.22 9.63 -1.15
N ALA A 8 -5.42 8.71 -2.10
CA ALA A 8 -4.75 7.42 -2.09
C ALA A 8 -3.22 7.55 -2.14
N THR A 9 -2.54 6.56 -1.59
CA THR A 9 -1.08 6.56 -1.44
C THR A 9 -0.42 5.43 -2.23
N PRO A 10 0.92 5.40 -2.36
CA PRO A 10 1.62 4.24 -2.91
C PRO A 10 1.27 2.91 -2.25
N VAL A 11 0.94 2.91 -0.95
CA VAL A 11 0.49 1.70 -0.24
C VAL A 11 -0.85 1.24 -0.81
N ASP A 12 -1.80 2.15 -0.98
CA ASP A 12 -3.11 1.84 -1.57
C ASP A 12 -2.97 1.32 -3.00
N PHE A 13 -2.11 1.95 -3.81
CA PHE A 13 -1.81 1.52 -5.17
C PHE A 13 -1.23 0.10 -5.21
N ALA A 14 -0.27 -0.21 -4.33
CA ALA A 14 0.31 -1.55 -4.25
C ALA A 14 -0.72 -2.63 -3.92
N PHE A 15 -1.64 -2.36 -2.97
CA PHE A 15 -2.72 -3.28 -2.62
C PHE A 15 -3.82 -3.37 -3.70
N ALA A 16 -4.02 -2.31 -4.48
CA ALA A 16 -4.94 -2.32 -5.61
C ALA A 16 -4.40 -3.14 -6.80
N ILE A 17 -3.07 -3.20 -6.98
CA ILE A 17 -2.44 -4.11 -7.95
C ILE A 17 -2.60 -5.57 -7.49
N HIS A 18 -2.08 -5.90 -6.31
CA HIS A 18 -2.18 -7.25 -5.77
C HIS A 18 -1.83 -7.26 -4.27
N SER A 19 -2.46 -8.13 -3.51
CA SER A 19 -2.21 -8.25 -2.06
C SER A 19 -0.76 -8.65 -1.75
N ASP A 20 -0.13 -9.53 -2.55
CA ASP A 20 1.30 -9.90 -2.39
C ASP A 20 2.25 -8.73 -2.67
N VAL A 21 1.94 -7.88 -3.66
CA VAL A 21 2.72 -6.66 -3.94
C VAL A 21 2.59 -5.67 -2.78
N GLY A 22 1.37 -5.43 -2.32
CA GLY A 22 1.09 -4.62 -1.14
C GLY A 22 1.76 -5.17 0.13
N ASN A 23 1.78 -6.49 0.33
CA ASN A 23 2.42 -7.10 1.50
C ASN A 23 3.95 -7.01 1.49
N ARG A 24 4.54 -6.93 0.30
CA ARG A 24 5.99 -6.94 0.10
C ARG A 24 6.57 -5.58 -0.29
N ILE A 25 5.77 -4.50 -0.24
CA ILE A 25 6.25 -3.16 -0.59
C ILE A 25 7.42 -2.75 0.32
N SER A 26 8.46 -2.23 -0.30
CA SER A 26 9.72 -1.84 0.35
C SER A 26 10.23 -0.47 -0.11
N GLY A 27 9.77 0.01 -1.26
CA GLY A 27 10.02 1.33 -1.80
C GLY A 27 8.94 1.71 -2.80
N ALA A 28 8.81 3.01 -3.07
CA ALA A 28 7.90 3.53 -4.07
C ALA A 28 8.56 4.71 -4.79
N LYS A 29 8.41 4.76 -6.11
CA LYS A 29 8.75 5.94 -6.90
C LYS A 29 7.49 6.51 -7.51
N VAL A 30 7.38 7.84 -7.48
CA VAL A 30 6.32 8.58 -8.16
C VAL A 30 7.00 9.48 -9.17
N ASN A 31 6.63 9.35 -10.45
CA ASN A 31 7.22 10.08 -11.57
C ASN A 31 8.75 9.96 -11.61
N GLY A 32 9.26 8.73 -11.43
CA GLY A 32 10.68 8.39 -11.47
C GLY A 32 11.51 8.81 -10.25
N LYS A 33 10.89 9.42 -9.22
CA LYS A 33 11.59 9.87 -8.00
C LYS A 33 11.14 9.08 -6.79
N MET A 34 12.07 8.74 -5.89
CA MET A 34 11.75 8.06 -4.64
C MET A 34 10.77 8.90 -3.82
N ALA A 35 9.67 8.30 -3.41
CA ALA A 35 8.58 8.95 -2.70
C ALA A 35 8.28 8.20 -1.40
N PRO A 36 7.96 8.93 -0.31
CA PRO A 36 7.51 8.28 0.91
C PRO A 36 6.16 7.59 0.72
N PHE A 37 5.89 6.55 1.51
CA PHE A 37 4.67 5.75 1.40
C PHE A 37 3.37 6.50 1.71
N ASN A 38 3.45 7.66 2.37
CA ASN A 38 2.30 8.52 2.65
C ASN A 38 2.08 9.61 1.59
N THR A 39 2.87 9.63 0.51
CA THR A 39 2.66 10.57 -0.60
C THR A 39 1.26 10.39 -1.17
N VAL A 40 0.54 11.49 -1.34
CA VAL A 40 -0.76 11.48 -2.03
C VAL A 40 -0.52 11.40 -3.54
N LEU A 41 -1.19 10.44 -4.18
CA LEU A 41 -1.16 10.25 -5.62
C LEU A 41 -2.21 11.13 -6.30
N HIS A 42 -1.86 11.62 -7.48
CA HIS A 42 -2.73 12.41 -8.35
C HIS A 42 -2.97 11.70 -9.67
N ASN A 43 -4.03 12.11 -10.38
CA ASN A 43 -4.32 11.58 -11.70
C ASN A 43 -3.14 11.84 -12.66
N GLY A 44 -2.71 10.79 -13.36
CA GLY A 44 -1.60 10.85 -14.30
C GLY A 44 -0.24 10.55 -13.69
N ASP A 45 -0.13 10.40 -12.37
CA ASP A 45 1.12 9.98 -11.73
C ASP A 45 1.52 8.57 -12.16
N ILE A 46 2.79 8.40 -12.54
CA ILE A 46 3.39 7.10 -12.81
C ILE A 46 3.98 6.59 -11.50
N VAL A 47 3.45 5.47 -11.01
CA VAL A 47 3.88 4.87 -9.74
C VAL A 47 4.60 3.55 -10.00
N GLU A 48 5.83 3.46 -9.49
CA GLU A 48 6.62 2.24 -9.49
C GLU A 48 6.73 1.70 -8.06
N ILE A 49 6.44 0.42 -7.87
CA ILE A 49 6.49 -0.23 -6.56
C ILE A 49 7.71 -1.16 -6.52
N GLU A 50 8.58 -0.94 -5.54
CA GLU A 50 9.71 -1.83 -5.26
C GLU A 50 9.33 -2.83 -4.18
N THR A 51 9.39 -4.13 -4.48
CA THR A 51 9.06 -5.20 -3.53
C THR A 51 10.30 -5.93 -3.02
N ARG A 52 10.22 -6.46 -1.78
CA ARG A 52 11.27 -7.32 -1.20
C ARG A 52 10.66 -8.52 -0.49
N LYS A 53 11.35 -9.67 -0.56
CA LYS A 53 10.88 -10.91 0.08
C LYS A 53 10.73 -10.82 1.60
N SER A 54 11.58 -10.03 2.25
CA SER A 54 11.58 -9.82 3.70
C SER A 54 10.61 -8.73 4.16
N ALA A 55 10.09 -7.90 3.26
CA ALA A 55 9.13 -6.87 3.61
C ALA A 55 7.81 -7.52 4.02
N ARG A 56 7.24 -7.00 5.11
CA ARG A 56 5.94 -7.43 5.65
C ARG A 56 5.19 -6.22 6.17
N PRO A 57 3.85 -6.26 6.18
CA PRO A 57 3.06 -5.17 6.74
C PRO A 57 3.41 -4.88 8.19
N THR A 58 3.50 -3.59 8.51
CA THR A 58 3.74 -3.10 9.87
C THR A 58 2.57 -2.22 10.30
N LYS A 59 2.42 -2.00 11.62
CA LYS A 59 1.33 -1.16 12.15
C LYS A 59 1.34 0.26 11.56
N LYS A 60 2.52 0.81 11.27
CA LYS A 60 2.72 2.13 10.64
C LYS A 60 2.09 2.23 9.25
N TRP A 61 1.94 1.12 8.52
CA TRP A 61 1.32 1.15 7.19
C TRP A 61 -0.18 1.45 7.24
N LEU A 62 -0.83 1.24 8.39
CA LEU A 62 -2.22 1.65 8.59
C LEU A 62 -2.38 3.18 8.55
N ASP A 63 -1.33 3.93 8.90
CA ASP A 63 -1.35 5.41 8.85
C ASP A 63 -1.23 5.92 7.41
N TYR A 64 -0.69 5.11 6.51
CA TYR A 64 -0.50 5.42 5.10
C TYR A 64 -1.68 4.97 4.24
N ALA A 65 -2.20 3.77 4.51
CA ALA A 65 -3.31 3.20 3.77
C ALA A 65 -4.62 3.97 3.99
N ARG A 66 -5.16 4.59 2.94
CA ARG A 66 -6.45 5.29 2.97
C ARG A 66 -7.61 4.39 2.58
N THR A 67 -7.38 3.40 1.73
CA THR A 67 -8.42 2.50 1.24
C THR A 67 -8.79 1.45 2.27
N THR A 68 -10.08 1.09 2.32
CA THR A 68 -10.56 -0.02 3.17
C THR A 68 -9.89 -1.34 2.80
N LEU A 69 -9.63 -1.57 1.51
CA LEU A 69 -8.96 -2.76 1.00
C LEU A 69 -7.54 -2.90 1.59
N ALA A 70 -6.69 -1.88 1.42
CA ALA A 70 -5.32 -1.92 1.93
C ALA A 70 -5.29 -2.10 3.45
N ARG A 71 -6.09 -1.31 4.19
CA ARG A 71 -6.17 -1.44 5.65
C ARG A 71 -6.63 -2.84 6.09
N ARG A 72 -7.58 -3.46 5.38
CA ARG A 72 -8.04 -4.83 5.67
C ARG A 72 -6.91 -5.83 5.52
N HIS A 73 -6.19 -5.80 4.38
CA HIS A 73 -5.06 -6.69 4.16
C HIS A 73 -3.94 -6.49 5.18
N ILE A 74 -3.62 -5.24 5.52
CA ILE A 74 -2.62 -4.93 6.55
C ILE A 74 -3.05 -5.47 7.92
N ARG A 75 -4.31 -5.27 8.35
CA ARG A 75 -4.79 -5.81 9.63
C ARG A 75 -4.75 -7.34 9.67
N ASN A 76 -5.15 -7.99 8.58
CA ASN A 76 -5.10 -9.45 8.47
C ASN A 76 -3.67 -9.96 8.57
N ALA A 77 -2.73 -9.31 7.89
CA ALA A 77 -1.30 -9.65 7.96
C ALA A 77 -0.68 -9.43 9.36
N LEU A 78 -1.20 -8.45 10.12
CA LEU A 78 -0.81 -8.21 11.51
C LEU A 78 -1.48 -9.16 12.52
N GLY A 79 -2.31 -10.11 12.08
CA GLY A 79 -3.07 -10.99 12.97
C GLY A 79 -4.16 -10.26 13.76
N GLN A 80 -4.56 -9.07 13.32
CA GLN A 80 -5.67 -8.29 13.88
C GLN A 80 -6.96 -8.47 13.09
N GLY A 81 -6.93 -9.25 12.00
CA GLY A 81 -8.12 -9.81 11.38
C GLY A 81 -8.58 -10.98 12.24
N GLU A 82 -9.63 -10.75 13.03
CA GLU A 82 -10.45 -11.76 13.70
C GLU A 82 -9.68 -12.78 14.56
N LYS A 83 -9.48 -12.44 15.84
CA LYS A 83 -9.60 -13.49 16.86
C LYS A 83 -11.07 -13.91 16.92
N THR A 84 -11.31 -15.22 16.83
CA THR A 84 -12.56 -15.92 17.21
C THR A 84 -13.67 -15.83 16.14
N LYS A 85 -14.14 -16.94 15.57
CA LYS A 85 -14.65 -18.14 16.25
C LYS A 85 -14.41 -19.43 15.46
#